data_AF-A0A6G3D3X5-F1
#
_entry.id   AF-A0A6G3D3X5-F1
#
_cell.length_a   1.000
_cell.length_b   1.000
_cell.length_c   1.000
_cell.angle_alpha   90.00
_cell.angle_beta   90.00
_cell.angle_gamma   90.00
#
_symmetry.space_group_name_H-M   'P 1'
#
loop_
_entity.id
_entity.type
_entity.pdbx_description
1 polymer ?
#
loop_
_entity_poly.entity_id
_entity_poly.type
_entity_poly.pdbx_seq_one_letter_code
_entity_poly.pdbx_strand_id
1 'polypeptide(L)'
;MTSFDTSPQLNVWRALLALAVVFVMLATTGWTALRNQRGPTALEASVTAWEHGRIDGRRLPDAQAAPARLARFFASLTAWQRTSLAHRYPLAVGNMNGAPVQLRYLANRSALQKARSVERARTHDKRLSPAGQREAGRRMRNYEALLDPGRHILAFDPAGSGRVAEVFGNLNRADRVSVVVPGVDTELLTFQRTDRKKYAAPVGMAKSLYAAERAASPGTDTAVIAWADYTSPSGLGMEAATANRAEHGAVRLNALLRALPGRSPVSLFCHSYGSVVCGLAADTLPGR
;
A
#
# COMPACT_ATOMS: atom_id res chain seq x y z
N MET A 1 -60.37 -42.47 -16.94
CA MET A 1 -59.77 -41.23 -16.42
C MET A 1 -58.40 -41.56 -15.88
N THR A 2 -57.34 -41.33 -16.66
CA THR A 2 -55.95 -41.53 -16.22
C THR A 2 -55.36 -40.18 -15.82
N SER A 3 -55.16 -39.99 -14.52
CA SER A 3 -54.43 -38.84 -13.96
C SER A 3 -52.94 -39.08 -14.16
N PHE A 4 -52.26 -38.18 -14.88
CA PHE A 4 -50.81 -38.15 -14.91
C PHE A 4 -50.31 -37.34 -13.72
N ASP A 5 -49.88 -38.03 -12.66
CA ASP A 5 -49.10 -37.42 -11.60
C ASP A 5 -47.72 -37.03 -12.15
N THR A 6 -47.53 -35.74 -12.44
CA THR A 6 -46.20 -35.16 -12.65
C THR A 6 -45.37 -35.33 -11.39
N SER A 7 -44.31 -36.13 -11.47
CA SER A 7 -43.45 -36.46 -10.34
C SER A 7 -42.72 -35.21 -9.78
N PRO A 8 -42.74 -34.98 -8.46
CA PRO A 8 -42.21 -33.77 -7.83
C PRO A 8 -40.70 -33.53 -8.04
N GLN A 9 -39.95 -34.55 -8.45
CA GLN A 9 -38.51 -34.47 -8.72
C GLN A 9 -38.16 -33.61 -9.94
N LEU A 10 -39.03 -33.57 -10.98
CA LEU A 10 -38.79 -32.80 -12.20
C LEU A 10 -38.87 -31.29 -11.96
N ASN A 11 -39.75 -30.85 -11.05
CA ASN A 11 -39.91 -29.44 -10.71
C ASN A 11 -38.74 -28.93 -9.87
N VAL A 12 -38.21 -29.76 -8.97
CA VAL A 12 -37.01 -29.44 -8.17
C VAL A 12 -35.78 -29.30 -9.07
N TRP A 13 -35.60 -30.21 -10.02
CA TRP A 13 -34.49 -30.15 -10.98
C TRP A 13 -34.53 -28.91 -11.88
N ARG A 14 -35.72 -28.52 -12.34
CA ARG A 14 -35.92 -27.29 -13.13
C ARG A 14 -35.62 -26.03 -12.30
N ALA A 15 -36.03 -25.99 -11.04
CA ALA A 15 -35.74 -24.88 -10.14
C ALA A 15 -34.23 -24.74 -9.85
N LEU A 16 -33.53 -25.86 -9.63
CA LEU A 16 -32.09 -25.87 -9.43
C LEU A 16 -31.31 -25.43 -10.68
N LEU A 17 -31.72 -25.88 -11.88
CA LEU A 17 -31.14 -25.42 -13.15
C LEU A 17 -31.36 -23.92 -13.38
N ALA A 18 -32.56 -23.41 -13.09
CA ALA A 18 -32.85 -21.99 -13.20
C ALA A 18 -31.98 -21.15 -12.24
N LEU A 19 -31.84 -21.61 -10.98
CA LEU A 19 -30.95 -20.99 -10.00
C LEU A 19 -29.47 -21.02 -10.43
N ALA A 20 -29.01 -22.14 -10.99
CA ALA A 20 -27.65 -22.26 -11.52
C ALA A 20 -27.41 -21.30 -12.70
N VAL A 21 -28.35 -21.18 -13.62
CA VAL A 21 -28.27 -20.23 -14.76
C VAL A 21 -28.27 -18.79 -14.26
N VAL A 22 -29.14 -18.44 -13.31
CA VAL A 22 -29.15 -17.10 -12.68
C VAL A 22 -27.83 -16.82 -11.97
N PHE A 23 -27.28 -17.80 -11.24
CA PHE A 23 -25.98 -17.65 -10.57
C PHE A 23 -24.84 -17.46 -11.57
N VAL A 24 -24.82 -18.23 -12.66
CA VAL A 24 -23.82 -18.08 -13.74
C VAL A 24 -23.99 -16.72 -14.45
N MET A 25 -25.22 -16.28 -14.71
CA MET A 25 -25.48 -14.96 -15.28
C MET A 25 -25.05 -13.83 -14.35
N LEU A 26 -25.34 -13.91 -13.04
CA LEU A 26 -24.89 -12.94 -12.04
C LEU A 26 -23.37 -12.92 -11.89
N ALA A 27 -22.73 -14.09 -11.91
CA ALA A 27 -21.28 -14.21 -11.85
C ALA A 27 -20.62 -13.63 -13.12
N THR A 28 -21.15 -13.91 -14.31
CA THR A 28 -20.59 -13.42 -15.58
C THR A 28 -20.87 -11.94 -15.85
N THR A 29 -22.07 -11.44 -15.53
CA THR A 29 -22.40 -10.01 -15.63
C THR A 29 -21.69 -9.18 -14.56
N GLY A 30 -21.57 -9.71 -13.33
CA GLY A 30 -20.77 -9.10 -12.27
C GLY A 30 -19.29 -9.00 -12.65
N TRP A 31 -18.71 -10.06 -13.24
CA TRP A 31 -17.31 -10.08 -13.67
C TRP A 31 -17.00 -9.18 -14.88
N THR A 32 -17.93 -9.10 -15.84
CA THR A 32 -17.77 -8.24 -17.04
C THR A 32 -18.01 -6.76 -16.74
N ALA A 33 -18.98 -6.41 -15.89
CA ALA A 33 -19.22 -5.03 -15.46
C ALA A 33 -18.06 -4.47 -14.63
N LEU A 34 -17.38 -5.30 -13.82
CA LEU A 34 -16.20 -4.90 -13.03
C LEU A 34 -14.95 -4.64 -13.90
N ARG A 35 -14.86 -5.28 -15.09
CA ARG A 35 -13.70 -5.16 -15.98
C ARG A 35 -13.74 -3.90 -16.86
N ASN A 36 -14.93 -3.41 -17.20
CA ASN A 36 -15.12 -2.32 -18.17
C ASN A 36 -15.10 -0.89 -17.59
N GLN A 37 -14.82 -0.69 -16.30
CA GLN A 37 -14.89 0.65 -15.67
C GLN A 37 -13.65 1.10 -14.87
N ARG A 38 -12.51 0.41 -14.94
CA ARG A 38 -11.32 0.85 -14.19
C ARG A 38 -10.43 1.73 -15.05
N GLY A 39 -10.69 3.04 -15.00
CA GLY A 39 -9.68 4.05 -15.36
C GLY A 39 -8.42 3.93 -14.49
N PRO A 40 -7.33 4.63 -14.83
CA PRO A 40 -6.07 4.52 -14.11
C PRO A 40 -6.25 4.88 -12.63
N THR A 41 -5.56 4.14 -11.76
CA THR A 41 -5.51 4.44 -10.33
C THR A 41 -4.88 5.82 -10.08
N ALA A 42 -5.08 6.38 -8.88
CA ALA A 42 -4.49 7.68 -8.54
C ALA A 42 -2.95 7.68 -8.63
N LEU A 43 -2.30 6.56 -8.27
CA LEU A 43 -0.87 6.40 -8.39
C LEU A 43 -0.44 6.33 -9.87
N GLU A 44 -1.08 5.48 -10.67
CA GLU A 44 -0.82 5.38 -12.12
C GLU A 44 -0.98 6.74 -12.80
N ALA A 45 -2.08 7.46 -12.53
CA ALA A 45 -2.30 8.80 -13.07
C ALA A 45 -1.20 9.79 -12.65
N SER A 46 -0.71 9.71 -11.40
CA SER A 46 0.40 10.55 -10.95
C SER A 46 1.72 10.21 -11.62
N VAL A 47 1.98 8.92 -11.90
CA VAL A 47 3.18 8.45 -12.59
C VAL A 47 3.14 8.83 -14.06
N THR A 48 2.01 8.61 -14.75
CA THR A 48 1.82 9.05 -16.13
C THR A 48 1.95 10.57 -16.26
N ALA A 49 1.42 11.35 -15.31
CA ALA A 49 1.62 12.80 -15.31
C ALA A 49 3.09 13.19 -15.13
N TRP A 50 3.86 12.44 -14.33
CA TRP A 50 5.30 12.63 -14.16
C TRP A 50 6.06 12.34 -15.46
N GLU A 51 5.73 11.24 -16.17
CA GLU A 51 6.40 10.85 -17.42
C GLU A 51 6.26 11.91 -18.53
N HIS A 52 5.12 12.61 -18.55
CA HIS A 52 4.89 13.74 -19.46
C HIS A 52 5.36 15.08 -18.88
N GLY A 53 5.87 15.09 -17.65
CA GLY A 53 6.26 16.27 -16.92
C GLY A 53 7.58 16.87 -17.41
N ARG A 54 7.73 18.17 -17.15
CA ARG A 54 8.96 18.91 -17.41
C ARG A 54 9.30 19.80 -16.22
N ILE A 55 10.60 20.06 -16.05
CA ILE A 55 11.12 21.08 -15.14
C ILE A 55 12.21 21.87 -15.86
N ASP A 56 12.10 23.20 -15.82
CA ASP A 56 12.97 24.14 -16.54
C ASP A 56 13.18 23.76 -18.02
N GLY A 57 12.09 23.43 -18.71
CA GLY A 57 12.11 23.05 -20.11
C GLY A 57 12.73 21.67 -20.41
N ARG A 58 13.18 20.90 -19.41
CA ARG A 58 13.71 19.53 -19.59
C ARG A 58 12.68 18.48 -19.19
N ARG A 59 12.64 17.35 -19.91
CA ARG A 59 11.77 16.21 -19.53
C ARG A 59 12.25 15.61 -18.20
N LEU A 60 11.28 15.18 -17.39
CA LEU A 60 11.56 14.41 -16.18
C LEU A 60 12.12 13.03 -16.54
N PRO A 61 12.98 12.42 -15.69
CA PRO A 61 13.45 11.06 -15.91
C PRO A 61 12.31 10.05 -15.78
N ASP A 62 12.47 8.85 -16.35
CA ASP A 62 11.59 7.71 -16.09
C ASP A 62 11.41 7.49 -14.58
N ALA A 63 10.16 7.41 -14.13
CA ALA A 63 9.81 7.22 -12.72
C ALA A 63 10.30 5.88 -12.15
N GLN A 64 10.53 4.88 -13.00
CA GLN A 64 11.06 3.55 -12.65
C GLN A 64 12.56 3.42 -12.90
N ALA A 65 13.25 4.51 -13.24
CA ALA A 65 14.70 4.50 -13.38
C ALA A 65 15.40 4.05 -12.08
N ALA A 66 16.63 3.54 -12.20
CA ALA A 66 17.39 3.07 -11.05
C ALA A 66 17.48 4.13 -9.93
N PRO A 67 17.36 3.76 -8.64
CA PRO A 67 17.31 4.72 -7.53
C PRO A 67 18.49 5.70 -7.51
N ALA A 68 19.70 5.26 -7.85
CA ALA A 68 20.88 6.12 -7.93
C ALA A 68 20.78 7.20 -9.03
N ARG A 69 20.08 6.91 -10.14
CA ARG A 69 19.82 7.89 -11.21
C ARG A 69 18.81 8.93 -10.75
N LEU A 70 17.73 8.49 -10.11
CA LEU A 70 16.70 9.39 -9.56
C LEU A 70 17.28 10.26 -8.44
N ALA A 71 18.11 9.70 -7.57
CA ALA A 71 18.79 10.45 -6.51
C ALA A 71 19.68 11.57 -7.08
N ARG A 72 20.48 11.28 -8.12
CA ARG A 72 21.28 12.30 -8.82
C ARG A 72 20.41 13.38 -9.49
N PHE A 73 19.30 12.97 -10.09
CA PHE A 73 18.35 13.92 -10.67
C PHE A 73 17.83 14.88 -9.58
N PHE A 74 17.28 14.36 -8.48
CA PHE A 74 16.81 15.23 -7.40
C PHE A 74 17.94 16.08 -6.81
N ALA A 75 19.15 15.53 -6.65
CA ALA A 75 20.32 16.27 -6.16
C ALA A 75 20.66 17.49 -7.03
N SER A 76 20.44 17.41 -8.34
CA SER A 76 20.66 18.52 -9.28
C SER A 76 19.61 19.64 -9.20
N LEU A 77 18.46 19.39 -8.58
CA LEU A 77 17.38 20.36 -8.46
C LEU A 77 17.55 21.27 -7.25
N THR A 78 17.07 22.51 -7.37
CA THR A 78 16.92 23.45 -6.25
C THR A 78 15.84 22.96 -5.27
N ALA A 79 15.85 23.51 -4.05
CA ALA A 79 14.85 23.17 -3.04
C ALA A 79 13.41 23.44 -3.53
N TRP A 80 13.18 24.58 -4.17
CA TRP A 80 11.87 24.95 -4.72
C TRP A 80 11.42 24.01 -5.84
N GLN A 81 12.35 23.60 -6.72
CA GLN A 81 12.05 22.64 -7.78
C GLN A 81 11.63 21.29 -7.21
N ARG A 82 12.35 20.79 -6.20
CA ARG A 82 12.00 19.53 -5.52
C ARG A 82 10.61 19.60 -4.91
N THR A 83 10.33 20.63 -4.12
CA THR A 83 9.02 20.78 -3.46
C THR A 83 7.89 20.97 -4.46
N SER A 84 8.11 21.74 -5.53
CA SER A 84 7.15 21.90 -6.64
C SER A 84 6.80 20.55 -7.28
N LEU A 85 7.80 19.70 -7.56
CA LEU A 85 7.56 18.35 -8.08
C LEU A 85 6.80 17.47 -7.09
N ALA A 86 7.13 17.52 -5.80
CA ALA A 86 6.43 16.76 -4.77
C ALA A 86 4.97 17.18 -4.62
N HIS A 87 4.63 18.46 -4.82
CA HIS A 87 3.24 18.93 -4.81
C HIS A 87 2.50 18.58 -6.10
N ARG A 88 3.15 18.66 -7.26
CA ARG A 88 2.53 18.39 -8.56
C ARG A 88 2.30 16.89 -8.81
N TYR A 89 3.21 16.04 -8.35
CA TYR A 89 3.19 14.59 -8.57
C TYR A 89 3.35 13.82 -7.24
N PRO A 90 2.43 14.02 -6.27
CA PRO A 90 2.66 13.60 -4.89
C PRO A 90 2.75 12.08 -4.72
N LEU A 91 1.92 11.32 -5.43
CA LEU A 91 1.96 9.85 -5.38
C LEU A 91 3.17 9.29 -6.13
N ALA A 92 3.57 9.90 -7.25
CA ALA A 92 4.78 9.49 -7.95
C ALA A 92 6.02 9.72 -7.08
N VAL A 93 6.27 10.98 -6.65
CA VAL A 93 7.45 11.33 -5.84
C VAL A 93 7.44 10.60 -4.49
N GLY A 94 6.28 10.47 -3.85
CA GLY A 94 6.13 9.82 -2.55
C GLY A 94 6.49 8.33 -2.55
N ASN A 95 6.26 7.64 -3.66
CA ASN A 95 6.58 6.21 -3.83
C ASN A 95 7.88 5.98 -4.62
N MET A 96 8.59 7.04 -5.02
CA MET A 96 9.75 6.96 -5.89
C MET A 96 11.01 6.56 -5.12
N ASN A 97 11.51 5.35 -5.41
CA ASN A 97 12.80 4.90 -4.91
C ASN A 97 13.93 5.75 -5.52
N GLY A 98 14.73 6.38 -4.66
CA GLY A 98 15.75 7.37 -5.06
C GLY A 98 15.32 8.83 -4.86
N ALA A 99 14.03 9.12 -4.59
CA ALA A 99 13.65 10.44 -4.09
C ALA A 99 14.17 10.65 -2.66
N PRO A 100 14.65 11.86 -2.30
CA PRO A 100 15.09 12.16 -0.94
C PRO A 100 14.00 11.83 0.09
N VAL A 101 14.36 11.19 1.19
CA VAL A 101 13.42 10.70 2.22
C VAL A 101 12.46 11.80 2.69
N GLN A 102 12.99 13.00 2.99
CA GLN A 102 12.16 14.14 3.42
C GLN A 102 11.20 14.61 2.34
N LEU A 103 11.61 14.51 1.07
CA LEU A 103 10.75 14.84 -0.06
C LEU A 103 9.60 13.82 -0.19
N ARG A 104 9.87 12.53 0.03
CA ARG A 104 8.84 11.49 0.05
C ARG A 104 7.81 11.74 1.16
N TYR A 105 8.26 12.14 2.35
CA TYR A 105 7.35 12.49 3.45
C TYR A 105 6.44 13.66 3.09
N LEU A 106 7.00 14.72 2.49
CA LEU A 106 6.22 15.88 2.02
C LEU A 106 5.20 15.49 0.94
N ALA A 107 5.63 14.71 -0.06
CA ALA A 107 4.77 14.28 -1.16
C ALA A 107 3.63 13.38 -0.65
N ASN A 108 3.93 12.39 0.19
CA ASN A 108 2.93 11.50 0.76
C ASN A 108 1.96 12.23 1.70
N ARG A 109 2.42 13.24 2.45
CA ARG A 109 1.52 14.11 3.24
C ARG A 109 0.54 14.86 2.32
N SER A 110 1.02 15.38 1.19
CA SER A 110 0.16 16.03 0.19
C SER A 110 -0.81 15.05 -0.47
N ALA A 111 -0.35 13.83 -0.78
CA ALA A 111 -1.18 12.76 -1.32
C ALA A 111 -2.29 12.35 -0.35
N LEU A 112 -1.98 12.19 0.93
CA LEU A 112 -2.94 11.88 1.99
C LEU A 112 -3.99 12.99 2.15
N GLN A 113 -3.58 14.26 2.10
CA GLN A 113 -4.53 15.39 2.15
C GLN A 113 -5.51 15.36 0.98
N LYS A 114 -5.03 15.09 -0.23
CA LYS A 114 -5.86 14.94 -1.43
C LYS A 114 -6.76 13.70 -1.36
N ALA A 115 -6.25 12.57 -0.89
CA ALA A 115 -7.05 11.37 -0.71
C ALA A 115 -8.16 11.59 0.34
N ARG A 116 -7.86 12.30 1.44
CA ARG A 116 -8.84 12.66 2.47
C ARG A 116 -9.96 13.54 1.91
N SER A 117 -9.65 14.56 1.09
CA SER A 117 -10.68 15.41 0.49
C SER A 117 -11.59 14.63 -0.47
N VAL A 118 -11.01 13.71 -1.25
CA VAL A 118 -11.78 12.79 -2.11
C VAL A 118 -12.72 11.93 -1.28
N GLU A 119 -12.23 11.28 -0.22
CA GLU A 119 -13.08 10.43 0.62
C GLU A 119 -14.15 11.23 1.37
N ARG A 120 -13.86 12.47 1.79
CA ARG A 120 -14.86 13.38 2.39
C ARG A 120 -15.98 13.76 1.43
N ALA A 121 -15.68 13.91 0.14
CA ALA A 121 -16.73 14.11 -0.86
C ALA A 121 -17.56 12.83 -1.02
N ARG A 122 -16.90 11.67 -1.07
CA ARG A 122 -17.56 10.35 -1.20
C ARG A 122 -18.48 10.03 -0.03
N THR A 123 -18.22 10.48 1.20
CA THR A 123 -19.16 10.25 2.32
C THR A 123 -20.53 10.87 2.11
N HIS A 124 -20.63 11.89 1.26
CA HIS A 124 -21.88 12.62 0.96
C HIS A 124 -22.38 12.37 -0.47
N ASP A 125 -21.72 11.49 -1.23
CA ASP A 125 -22.08 11.21 -2.62
C ASP A 125 -23.31 10.30 -2.67
N LYS A 126 -24.44 10.85 -3.14
CA LYS A 126 -25.72 10.15 -3.27
C LYS A 126 -25.70 9.02 -4.30
N ARG A 127 -24.68 8.96 -5.16
CA ARG A 127 -24.48 7.87 -6.13
C ARG A 127 -23.89 6.61 -5.47
N LEU A 128 -23.32 6.73 -4.26
CA LEU A 128 -22.79 5.60 -3.51
C LEU A 128 -23.87 4.96 -2.64
N SER A 129 -23.79 3.65 -2.48
CA SER A 129 -24.60 2.94 -1.48
C SER A 129 -24.22 3.40 -0.05
N PRO A 130 -25.10 3.21 0.95
CA PRO A 130 -24.76 3.49 2.35
C PRO A 130 -23.48 2.76 2.81
N ALA A 131 -23.23 1.55 2.31
CA ALA A 131 -21.99 0.83 2.60
C ALA A 131 -20.76 1.53 2.00
N GLY A 132 -20.86 2.03 0.77
CA GLY A 132 -19.80 2.81 0.11
C GLY A 132 -19.50 4.13 0.83
N GLN A 133 -20.54 4.85 1.27
CA GLN A 133 -20.36 6.07 2.07
C GLN A 133 -19.70 5.77 3.43
N ARG A 134 -20.07 4.67 4.09
CA ARG A 134 -19.42 4.22 5.33
C ARG A 134 -17.96 3.85 5.13
N GLU A 135 -17.63 3.16 4.04
CA GLU A 135 -16.24 2.85 3.69
C GLU A 135 -15.43 4.13 3.47
N ALA A 136 -15.96 5.08 2.70
CA ALA A 136 -15.32 6.38 2.50
C ALA A 136 -15.05 7.09 3.83
N GLY A 137 -16.01 7.05 4.76
CA GLY A 137 -15.84 7.61 6.09
C GLY A 137 -14.74 6.91 6.92
N ARG A 138 -14.60 5.58 6.79
CA ARG A 138 -13.50 4.85 7.44
C ARG A 138 -12.13 5.24 6.84
N ARG A 139 -12.03 5.31 5.51
CA ARG A 139 -10.79 5.74 4.82
C ARG A 139 -10.41 7.16 5.18
N MET A 140 -11.38 8.09 5.17
CA MET A 140 -11.17 9.48 5.56
C MET A 140 -10.56 9.60 6.97
N ARG A 141 -11.17 8.94 7.97
CA ARG A 141 -10.64 8.93 9.35
C ARG A 141 -9.26 8.29 9.46
N ASN A 142 -9.01 7.22 8.69
CA ASN A 142 -7.69 6.60 8.66
C ASN A 142 -6.64 7.57 8.09
N TYR A 143 -6.96 8.30 7.03
CA TYR A 143 -6.05 9.30 6.44
C TYR A 143 -5.83 10.48 7.39
N GLU A 144 -6.84 10.90 8.13
CA GLU A 144 -6.68 11.92 9.19
C GLU A 144 -5.66 11.48 10.23
N ALA A 145 -5.76 10.24 10.71
CA ALA A 145 -4.78 9.72 11.67
C ALA A 145 -3.37 9.60 11.05
N LEU A 146 -3.24 9.21 9.78
CA LEU A 146 -1.93 9.21 9.07
C LEU A 146 -1.36 10.63 8.88
N LEU A 147 -2.20 11.67 8.94
CA LEU A 147 -1.81 13.08 8.84
C LEU A 147 -1.44 13.72 10.18
N ASP A 148 -1.58 13.00 11.29
CA ASP A 148 -1.18 13.48 12.61
C ASP A 148 0.25 14.05 12.59
N PRO A 149 0.52 15.17 13.28
CA PRO A 149 1.85 15.76 13.34
C PRO A 149 2.91 14.74 13.81
N GLY A 150 4.10 14.82 13.22
CA GLY A 150 5.23 13.96 13.58
C GLY A 150 5.25 12.57 12.94
N ARG A 151 4.24 12.21 12.14
CA ARG A 151 4.25 10.95 11.37
C ARG A 151 5.04 11.10 10.06
N HIS A 152 5.88 10.11 9.78
CA HIS A 152 6.72 10.07 8.59
C HIS A 152 6.29 8.96 7.64
N ILE A 153 5.43 9.29 6.67
CA ILE A 153 4.89 8.33 5.71
C ILE A 153 5.83 8.22 4.50
N LEU A 154 6.52 7.08 4.39
CA LEU A 154 7.51 6.79 3.36
C LEU A 154 6.89 6.34 2.04
N ALA A 155 5.76 5.65 2.08
CA ALA A 155 5.00 5.21 0.91
C ALA A 155 3.51 5.30 1.20
N PHE A 156 2.72 5.60 0.18
CA PHE A 156 1.26 5.70 0.27
C PHE A 156 0.62 5.46 -1.10
N ASP A 157 -0.31 4.54 -1.16
CA ASP A 157 -1.17 4.30 -2.32
C ASP A 157 -2.61 4.03 -1.85
N PRO A 158 -3.59 4.89 -2.18
CA PRO A 158 -4.97 4.72 -1.76
C PRO A 158 -5.73 3.67 -2.60
N ALA A 159 -5.16 3.16 -3.70
CA ALA A 159 -5.84 2.28 -4.62
C ALA A 159 -6.15 0.90 -4.01
N GLY A 160 -7.32 0.34 -4.32
CA GLY A 160 -7.74 -0.96 -3.80
C GLY A 160 -7.77 -0.97 -2.27
N SER A 161 -7.26 -2.05 -1.65
CA SER A 161 -7.06 -2.16 -0.19
C SER A 161 -6.06 -1.15 0.36
N GLY A 162 -5.24 -0.57 -0.51
CA GLY A 162 -4.27 0.46 -0.21
C GLY A 162 -2.98 -0.10 0.38
N ARG A 163 -1.91 0.69 0.24
CA ARG A 163 -0.55 0.37 0.70
C ARG A 163 0.03 1.57 1.44
N VAL A 164 0.85 1.29 2.44
CA VAL A 164 1.47 2.34 3.27
C VAL A 164 2.76 1.85 3.91
N ALA A 165 3.73 2.74 4.07
CA ALA A 165 4.88 2.52 4.93
C ALA A 165 5.13 3.75 5.81
N GLU A 166 5.41 3.53 7.08
CA GLU A 166 5.71 4.59 8.05
C GLU A 166 7.07 4.35 8.71
N VAL A 167 7.79 5.44 8.99
CA VAL A 167 9.11 5.42 9.62
C VAL A 167 9.03 6.00 11.03
N PHE A 168 9.63 5.30 11.99
CA PHE A 168 9.92 5.76 13.33
C PHE A 168 11.42 6.03 13.44
N GLY A 169 11.81 7.19 13.99
CA GLY A 169 13.21 7.65 14.01
C GLY A 169 13.64 8.41 12.76
N ASN A 170 14.95 8.57 12.57
CA ASN A 170 15.53 9.35 11.47
C ASN A 170 16.25 8.44 10.47
N LEU A 171 15.54 8.08 9.39
CA LEU A 171 16.08 7.17 8.38
C LEU A 171 17.37 7.64 7.71
N ASN A 172 17.62 8.94 7.62
CA ASN A 172 18.84 9.47 6.98
C ASN A 172 20.08 9.40 7.87
N ARG A 173 19.89 9.29 9.19
CA ARG A 173 20.98 9.29 10.18
C ARG A 173 21.09 7.98 10.96
N ALA A 174 20.18 7.04 10.73
CA ALA A 174 20.15 5.80 11.46
C ALA A 174 21.40 4.96 11.20
N ASP A 175 22.07 4.54 12.27
CA ASP A 175 23.14 3.55 12.25
C ASP A 175 22.60 2.15 11.95
N ARG A 176 21.32 1.91 12.24
CA ARG A 176 20.63 0.63 12.02
C ARG A 176 19.20 0.87 11.55
N VAL A 177 18.75 0.06 10.60
CA VAL A 177 17.36 0.10 10.12
C VAL A 177 16.69 -1.24 10.36
N SER A 178 15.51 -1.22 10.96
CA SER A 178 14.67 -2.42 11.13
C SER A 178 13.40 -2.29 10.29
N VAL A 179 13.00 -3.34 9.60
CA VAL A 179 11.78 -3.36 8.77
C VAL A 179 10.83 -4.42 9.29
N VAL A 180 9.64 -4.00 9.71
CA VAL A 180 8.56 -4.91 10.12
C VAL A 180 7.75 -5.28 8.89
N VAL A 181 7.77 -6.56 8.52
CA VAL A 181 7.05 -7.13 7.38
C VAL A 181 5.86 -7.95 7.90
N PRO A 182 4.62 -7.44 7.79
CA PRO A 182 3.44 -8.04 8.38
C PRO A 182 2.89 -9.17 7.50
N GLY A 183 1.88 -9.88 8.01
CA GLY A 183 1.25 -11.02 7.36
C GLY A 183 -0.01 -10.69 6.55
N VAL A 184 -0.90 -11.68 6.42
CA VAL A 184 -2.23 -11.54 5.80
C VAL A 184 -3.06 -10.44 6.45
N ASP A 185 -4.12 -10.00 5.77
CA ASP A 185 -5.05 -8.97 6.24
C ASP A 185 -4.38 -7.64 6.60
N THR A 186 -3.21 -7.37 6.02
CA THR A 186 -2.50 -6.11 6.18
C THR A 186 -2.79 -5.20 5.00
N GLU A 187 -3.60 -4.19 5.26
CA GLU A 187 -4.01 -3.18 4.30
C GLU A 187 -4.03 -1.80 4.97
N LEU A 188 -4.32 -0.76 4.20
CA LEU A 188 -4.29 0.62 4.66
C LEU A 188 -5.19 0.87 5.89
N LEU A 189 -6.35 0.19 5.97
CA LEU A 189 -7.30 0.31 7.09
C LEU A 189 -6.94 -0.53 8.31
N THR A 190 -6.11 -1.56 8.16
CA THR A 190 -5.64 -2.43 9.27
C THR A 190 -4.20 -2.12 9.68
N PHE A 191 -3.53 -1.18 9.00
CA PHE A 191 -2.17 -0.75 9.25
C PHE A 191 -1.91 -0.25 10.68
N GLN A 192 -2.95 0.30 11.32
CA GLN A 192 -2.88 0.80 12.68
C GLN A 192 -4.12 0.44 13.49
N ARG A 193 -3.93 0.18 14.78
CA ARG A 193 -4.99 -0.09 15.75
C ARG A 193 -4.70 0.64 17.06
N THR A 194 -5.74 1.19 17.66
CA THR A 194 -5.67 1.95 18.93
C THR A 194 -6.24 1.17 20.12
N ASP A 195 -6.83 0.01 19.87
CA ASP A 195 -7.44 -0.86 20.87
C ASP A 195 -6.42 -1.79 21.54
N ARG A 196 -6.91 -2.74 22.35
CA ARG A 196 -6.09 -3.78 23.00
C ARG A 196 -5.27 -4.63 22.02
N LYS A 197 -5.59 -4.58 20.72
CA LYS A 197 -4.87 -5.28 19.64
C LYS A 197 -3.91 -4.36 18.88
N LYS A 198 -3.45 -3.25 19.49
CA LYS A 198 -2.47 -2.33 18.87
C LYS A 198 -1.24 -3.03 18.28
N TYR A 199 -0.70 -4.05 18.96
CA TYR A 199 0.48 -4.81 18.51
C TYR A 199 0.17 -5.85 17.42
N ALA A 200 -1.10 -6.08 17.09
CA ALA A 200 -1.49 -6.90 15.95
C ALA A 200 -1.44 -6.12 14.62
N ALA A 201 -1.07 -4.84 14.65
CA ALA A 201 -0.96 -3.98 13.49
C ALA A 201 0.49 -3.49 13.28
N PRO A 202 0.93 -3.26 12.02
CA PRO A 202 2.29 -2.82 11.70
C PRO A 202 2.80 -1.65 12.52
N VAL A 203 1.97 -0.60 12.70
CA VAL A 203 2.35 0.58 13.49
C VAL A 203 2.64 0.23 14.95
N GLY A 204 1.85 -0.64 15.57
CA GLY A 204 2.09 -1.04 16.96
C GLY A 204 3.33 -1.92 17.10
N MET A 205 3.54 -2.86 16.18
CA MET A 205 4.75 -3.68 16.13
C MET A 205 6.01 -2.81 16.00
N ALA A 206 6.01 -1.88 15.04
CA ALA A 206 7.15 -1.00 14.80
C ALA A 206 7.42 -0.02 15.96
N LYS A 207 6.38 0.54 16.59
CA LYS A 207 6.54 1.36 17.81
C LYS A 207 7.14 0.57 18.97
N SER A 208 6.68 -0.67 19.16
CA SER A 208 7.22 -1.55 20.20
C SER A 208 8.70 -1.87 19.95
N LEU A 209 9.04 -2.20 18.70
CA LEU A 209 10.43 -2.48 18.31
C LEU A 209 11.32 -1.24 18.46
N TYR A 210 10.86 -0.07 17.99
CA TYR A 210 11.60 1.18 18.11
C TYR A 210 11.89 1.55 19.57
N ALA A 211 10.90 1.38 20.45
CA ALA A 211 11.08 1.60 21.89
C ALA A 211 12.08 0.61 22.50
N ALA A 212 11.99 -0.68 22.14
CA ALA A 212 12.90 -1.72 22.63
C ALA A 212 14.35 -1.48 22.18
N GLU A 213 14.58 -1.14 20.92
CA GLU A 213 15.91 -0.85 20.39
C GLU A 213 16.56 0.36 21.09
N ARG A 214 15.78 1.43 21.31
CA ARG A 214 16.26 2.62 22.03
C ARG A 214 16.56 2.37 23.50
N ALA A 215 15.79 1.49 24.15
CA ALA A 215 16.05 1.10 25.52
C ALA A 215 17.30 0.23 25.64
N ALA A 216 17.52 -0.68 24.69
CA ALA A 216 18.66 -1.58 24.67
C ALA A 216 19.98 -0.87 24.30
N SER A 217 19.94 0.16 23.44
CA SER A 217 21.12 0.94 23.07
C SER A 217 20.79 2.42 22.86
N PRO A 218 20.74 3.23 23.95
CA PRO A 218 20.36 4.64 23.88
C PRO A 218 21.27 5.53 23.01
N GLY A 219 22.53 5.11 22.80
CA GLY A 219 23.52 5.83 21.99
C GLY A 219 23.53 5.46 20.51
N THR A 220 22.72 4.49 20.07
CA THR A 220 22.63 4.10 18.66
C THR A 220 21.42 4.78 18.02
N ASP A 221 21.62 5.51 16.93
CA ASP A 221 20.51 6.08 16.17
C ASP A 221 19.84 4.96 15.36
N THR A 222 18.61 4.59 15.72
CA THR A 222 17.83 3.59 14.97
C THR A 222 16.68 4.21 14.18
N ALA A 223 16.28 3.55 13.09
CA ALA A 223 15.01 3.80 12.42
C ALA A 223 14.26 2.49 12.19
N VAL A 224 12.97 2.46 12.50
CA VAL A 224 12.09 1.31 12.27
C VAL A 224 11.04 1.66 11.23
N ILE A 225 10.88 0.79 10.22
CA ILE A 225 9.88 0.94 9.16
C ILE A 225 8.74 -0.04 9.41
N ALA A 226 7.53 0.47 9.69
CA ALA A 226 6.31 -0.31 9.57
C ALA A 226 5.97 -0.41 8.08
N TRP A 227 6.17 -1.59 7.46
CA TRP A 227 6.10 -1.75 6.01
C TRP A 227 4.89 -2.57 5.57
N ALA A 228 3.84 -1.91 5.10
CA ALA A 228 2.68 -2.51 4.46
C ALA A 228 2.55 -2.03 3.00
N ASP A 229 3.68 -1.93 2.29
CA ASP A 229 3.74 -1.52 0.88
C ASP A 229 3.84 -2.73 -0.06
N TYR A 230 3.02 -3.74 0.22
CA TYR A 230 2.71 -4.85 -0.68
C TYR A 230 1.24 -5.24 -0.52
N THR A 231 0.70 -6.01 -1.45
CA THR A 231 -0.69 -6.46 -1.35
C THR A 231 -0.73 -7.84 -0.70
N SER A 232 -1.13 -7.90 0.57
CA SER A 232 -1.27 -9.16 1.28
C SER A 232 -2.52 -9.94 0.82
N PRO A 233 -2.57 -11.27 1.02
CA PRO A 233 -3.82 -12.03 0.92
C PRO A 233 -4.89 -11.52 1.91
N SER A 234 -6.16 -11.71 1.55
CA SER A 234 -7.30 -11.57 2.45
C SER A 234 -7.61 -12.92 3.12
N GLY A 235 -7.49 -12.98 4.44
CA GLY A 235 -7.66 -14.18 5.25
C GLY A 235 -6.64 -15.28 4.97
N LEU A 236 -6.92 -16.46 5.53
CA LEU A 236 -6.10 -17.68 5.38
C LEU A 236 -6.58 -18.59 4.23
N GLY A 237 -7.22 -18.02 3.21
CA GLY A 237 -7.76 -18.76 2.06
C GLY A 237 -6.71 -19.17 1.04
N MET A 238 -7.15 -19.69 -0.11
CA MET A 238 -6.29 -20.16 -1.20
C MET A 238 -5.24 -19.13 -1.65
N GLU A 239 -5.56 -17.83 -1.62
CA GLU A 239 -4.58 -16.78 -1.96
C GLU A 239 -3.40 -16.73 -0.99
N ALA A 240 -3.61 -17.05 0.29
CA ALA A 240 -2.54 -17.19 1.27
C ALA A 240 -1.75 -18.50 1.09
N ALA A 241 -2.35 -19.50 0.44
CA ALA A 241 -1.68 -20.74 0.07
C ALA A 241 -0.87 -20.63 -1.24
N THR A 242 -1.11 -19.59 -2.07
CA THR A 242 -0.34 -19.34 -3.30
C THR A 242 0.77 -18.28 -3.10
N ALA A 243 1.94 -18.52 -3.69
CA ALA A 243 3.13 -17.68 -3.51
C ALA A 243 3.11 -16.34 -4.28
N ASN A 244 2.23 -16.16 -5.27
CA ASN A 244 2.25 -15.02 -6.20
C ASN A 244 2.25 -13.64 -5.50
N ARG A 245 1.38 -13.45 -4.48
CA ARG A 245 1.37 -12.19 -3.71
C ARG A 245 2.68 -11.98 -2.93
N ALA A 246 3.27 -13.05 -2.41
CA ALA A 246 4.55 -12.99 -1.71
C ALA A 246 5.72 -12.70 -2.65
N GLU A 247 5.72 -13.25 -3.87
CA GLU A 247 6.71 -12.96 -4.92
C GLU A 247 6.70 -11.48 -5.29
N HIS A 248 5.51 -10.91 -5.54
CA HIS A 248 5.39 -9.46 -5.76
C HIS A 248 5.81 -8.65 -4.54
N GLY A 249 5.48 -9.11 -3.34
CA GLY A 249 5.95 -8.52 -2.08
C GLY A 249 7.47 -8.52 -1.98
N ALA A 250 8.13 -9.62 -2.32
CA ALA A 250 9.58 -9.76 -2.26
C ALA A 250 10.29 -8.79 -3.22
N VAL A 251 9.78 -8.64 -4.45
CA VAL A 251 10.28 -7.66 -5.42
C VAL A 251 10.18 -6.23 -4.85
N ARG A 252 9.03 -5.87 -4.26
CA ARG A 252 8.84 -4.54 -3.65
C ARG A 252 9.71 -4.33 -2.42
N LEU A 253 9.87 -5.34 -1.58
CA LEU A 253 10.75 -5.30 -0.41
C LEU A 253 12.19 -5.04 -0.85
N ASN A 254 12.71 -5.79 -1.81
CA ASN A 254 14.08 -5.61 -2.32
C ASN A 254 14.26 -4.29 -3.05
N ALA A 255 13.21 -3.74 -3.67
CA ALA A 255 13.25 -2.39 -4.23
C ALA A 255 13.35 -1.32 -3.12
N LEU A 256 12.59 -1.44 -2.03
CA LEU A 256 12.71 -0.57 -0.86
C LEU A 256 14.13 -0.65 -0.28
N LEU A 257 14.62 -1.86 0.01
CA LEU A 257 15.90 -2.07 0.69
C LEU A 257 17.09 -1.50 -0.11
N ARG A 258 17.08 -1.67 -1.44
CA ARG A 258 18.10 -1.08 -2.33
C ARG A 258 18.06 0.45 -2.35
N ALA A 259 16.90 1.04 -2.07
CA ALA A 259 16.66 2.47 -2.15
C ALA A 259 16.77 3.21 -0.81
N LEU A 260 16.97 2.49 0.30
CA LEU A 260 17.22 3.11 1.61
C LEU A 260 18.48 4.01 1.54
N PRO A 261 18.53 5.11 2.30
CA PRO A 261 19.74 5.94 2.36
C PRO A 261 20.89 5.19 3.04
N GLY A 262 22.12 5.71 2.86
CA GLY A 262 23.32 5.24 3.55
C GLY A 262 23.71 3.80 3.24
N ARG A 263 24.50 3.20 4.15
CA ARG A 263 24.90 1.78 4.11
C ARG A 263 24.58 1.06 5.43
N SER A 264 23.67 1.63 6.21
CA SER A 264 23.31 1.09 7.51
C SER A 264 22.78 -0.35 7.35
N PRO A 265 23.23 -1.29 8.19
CA PRO A 265 22.72 -2.65 8.17
C PRO A 265 21.20 -2.65 8.39
N VAL A 266 20.53 -3.61 7.74
CA VAL A 266 19.08 -3.75 7.80
C VAL A 266 18.70 -5.09 8.42
N SER A 267 17.80 -5.06 9.40
CA SER A 267 17.20 -6.26 10.00
C SER A 267 15.73 -6.39 9.58
N LEU A 268 15.32 -7.58 9.12
CA LEU A 268 13.94 -7.85 8.74
C LEU A 268 13.21 -8.61 9.86
N PHE A 269 12.06 -8.08 10.28
CA PHE A 269 11.17 -8.68 11.28
C PHE A 269 9.91 -9.16 10.58
N CYS A 270 9.91 -10.44 10.20
CA CYS A 270 8.94 -11.03 9.30
C CYS A 270 7.92 -11.86 10.08
N HIS A 271 6.64 -11.54 9.95
CA HIS A 271 5.56 -12.15 10.73
C HIS A 271 4.52 -12.81 9.84
N SER A 272 4.13 -14.05 10.17
CA SER A 272 3.10 -14.81 9.45
C SER A 272 3.41 -14.88 7.94
N TYR A 273 2.49 -14.46 7.06
CA TYR A 273 2.74 -14.42 5.61
C TYR A 273 3.96 -13.56 5.22
N GLY A 274 4.31 -12.56 6.04
CA GLY A 274 5.52 -11.76 5.85
C GLY A 274 6.80 -12.58 5.89
N SER A 275 6.81 -13.73 6.57
CA SER A 275 7.95 -14.66 6.56
C SER A 275 8.17 -15.29 5.18
N VAL A 276 7.10 -15.55 4.42
CA VAL A 276 7.20 -16.03 3.03
C VAL A 276 7.76 -14.92 2.14
N VAL A 277 7.28 -13.68 2.31
CA VAL A 277 7.80 -12.51 1.58
C VAL A 277 9.31 -12.34 1.81
N CYS A 278 9.75 -12.40 3.07
CA CYS A 278 11.17 -12.30 3.41
C CYS A 278 11.99 -13.48 2.89
N GLY A 279 11.46 -14.70 2.98
CA GLY A 279 12.12 -15.90 2.45
C GLY A 279 12.37 -15.79 0.95
N LEU A 280 11.37 -15.36 0.19
CA LEU A 280 11.52 -15.13 -1.26
C LEU A 280 12.41 -13.94 -1.60
N ALA A 281 12.51 -12.94 -0.71
CA ALA A 281 13.38 -11.79 -0.89
C ALA A 281 14.86 -12.10 -0.58
N ALA A 282 15.12 -13.10 0.27
CA ALA A 282 16.42 -13.35 0.90
C ALA A 282 17.58 -13.45 -0.11
N ASP A 283 17.39 -14.22 -1.19
CA ASP A 283 18.43 -14.49 -2.19
C ASP A 283 18.87 -13.24 -2.98
N THR A 284 18.07 -12.18 -2.96
CA THR A 284 18.35 -10.93 -3.71
C THR A 284 18.38 -9.69 -2.82
N LEU A 285 18.59 -9.88 -1.51
CA LEU A 285 18.82 -8.78 -0.58
C LEU A 285 20.06 -7.97 -0.98
N PRO A 286 20.03 -6.63 -0.89
CA PRO A 286 21.22 -5.83 -1.14
C PRO A 286 22.27 -6.06 -0.05
N GLY A 287 23.53 -6.23 -0.45
CA GLY A 287 24.65 -6.13 0.49
C GLY A 287 24.77 -4.70 1.02
N ARG A 288 24.61 -4.52 2.34
CA ARG A 288 24.74 -3.22 3.01
C ARG A 288 25.66 -3.35 4.21
#